data_AF-A0A1V3IR35-F1
#
_entry.id   AF-A0A1V3IR35-F1
#
_cell.length_a   1.000
_cell.length_b   1.000
_cell.length_c   1.000
_cell.angle_alpha   90.00
_cell.angle_beta   90.00
_cell.angle_gamma   90.00
#
_symmetry.space_group_name_H-M   'P 1'
#
loop_
_entity.id
_entity.type
_entity.pdbx_description
1 polymer ?
#
loop_
_entity_poly.entity_id
_entity_poly.type
_entity_poly.pdbx_seq_one_letter_code
_entity_poly.pdbx_strand_id
1 'polypeptide(L)' 'MNKFLLGVILLTLSYDSLAARVRCSDFATQAEAQRYMEQNGAYNLDGDRDGEACECLPGGSKYGSSICRR' A
#
# COMPACT_ATOMS: atom_id res chain seq x y z
N MET A 1 42.26 -30.24 2.12
CA MET A 1 43.13 -29.13 1.69
C MET A 1 42.48 -28.43 0.51
N ASN A 2 42.46 -27.11 0.61
CA ASN A 2 41.60 -26.12 -0.05
C ASN A 2 42.14 -25.69 -1.42
N LYS A 3 41.30 -25.57 -2.47
CA LYS A 3 41.47 -24.57 -3.57
C LYS A 3 40.11 -24.17 -4.16
N PHE A 4 39.68 -22.99 -3.71
CA PHE A 4 38.59 -22.16 -4.20
C PHE A 4 38.63 -21.91 -5.72
N LEU A 5 37.49 -21.45 -6.25
CA LEU A 5 37.27 -20.70 -7.51
C LEU A 5 36.67 -21.47 -8.69
N LEU A 6 35.36 -21.70 -8.64
CA LEU A 6 34.40 -21.54 -9.74
C LEU A 6 33.03 -21.30 -9.05
N GLY A 7 32.70 -20.13 -8.49
CA GLY A 7 32.94 -18.80 -9.04
C GLY A 7 31.74 -18.24 -9.80
N VAL A 8 30.51 -18.72 -9.59
CA VAL A 8 29.30 -17.92 -9.82
C VAL A 8 28.32 -18.20 -8.68
N ILE A 9 28.53 -17.46 -7.60
CA ILE A 9 27.47 -17.14 -6.65
C ILE A 9 26.40 -16.42 -7.48
N LEU A 10 25.36 -17.15 -7.92
CA LEU A 10 24.09 -16.54 -8.29
C LEU A 10 23.51 -15.99 -6.98
N LEU A 11 24.03 -14.83 -6.59
CA LEU A 11 23.47 -13.97 -5.55
C LEU A 11 22.03 -13.73 -5.96
N THR A 12 21.14 -14.42 -5.24
CA THR A 12 19.94 -13.85 -4.66
C THR A 12 19.42 -12.65 -5.43
N LEU A 13 18.62 -12.92 -6.45
CA LEU A 13 17.63 -11.96 -6.93
C LEU A 13 16.59 -11.78 -5.81
N SER A 14 16.98 -11.13 -4.72
CA SER A 14 16.05 -10.44 -3.84
C SER A 14 15.55 -9.24 -4.65
N TYR A 15 14.61 -9.51 -5.54
CA TYR A 15 13.68 -8.50 -6.01
C TYR A 15 12.83 -8.17 -4.79
N ASP A 16 13.35 -7.29 -3.93
CA ASP A 16 12.47 -6.48 -3.11
C ASP A 16 11.59 -5.75 -4.11
N SER A 17 10.35 -6.20 -4.25
CA SER A 17 9.32 -5.48 -4.97
C SER A 17 9.13 -4.17 -4.22
N LEU A 18 9.93 -3.17 -4.61
CA LEU A 18 9.81 -1.79 -4.18
C LEU A 18 8.57 -1.14 -4.83
N ALA A 19 7.47 -1.90 -4.94
CA ALA A 19 6.18 -1.35 -5.28
C ALA A 19 5.85 -0.38 -4.15
N ALA A 20 5.96 0.92 -4.43
CA ALA A 20 5.56 1.96 -3.51
C ALA A 20 4.13 1.62 -3.04
N ARG A 21 3.96 1.47 -1.72
CA ARG A 21 2.64 1.22 -1.16
C ARG A 21 1.77 2.44 -1.44
N VAL A 22 0.66 2.22 -2.15
CA VAL A 22 -0.33 3.25 -2.41
C VAL A 22 -0.86 3.82 -1.09
N ARG A 23 -1.12 5.12 -1.04
CA ARG A 23 -1.58 5.85 0.14
C ARG A 23 -2.85 6.61 -0.21
N CYS A 24 -3.61 7.02 0.80
CA CYS A 24 -4.82 7.82 0.59
C CYS A 24 -4.54 9.15 -0.13
N SER A 25 -3.34 9.73 0.01
CA SER A 25 -2.93 10.93 -0.72
C SER A 25 -2.81 10.75 -2.24
N ASP A 26 -2.83 9.50 -2.73
CA ASP A 26 -2.72 9.19 -4.16
C ASP A 26 -4.10 9.27 -4.86
N PHE A 27 -5.18 9.51 -4.12
CA PHE A 27 -6.55 9.56 -4.63
C PHE A 27 -7.21 10.91 -4.32
N ALA A 28 -8.09 11.37 -5.20
CA ALA A 28 -8.82 12.62 -4.98
C ALA A 28 -10.10 12.40 -4.17
N THR A 29 -10.71 11.21 -4.26
CA THR A 29 -11.97 10.88 -3.59
C THR A 29 -11.91 9.53 -2.90
N GLN A 30 -12.78 9.34 -1.90
CA GLN A 30 -12.95 8.07 -1.21
C GLN A 30 -13.33 6.95 -2.21
N ALA A 31 -14.24 7.24 -3.15
CA ALA A 31 -14.72 6.26 -4.13
C ALA A 31 -13.61 5.73 -5.07
N GLU A 32 -12.63 6.57 -5.44
CA GLU A 32 -11.46 6.14 -6.21
C GLU A 32 -10.58 5.20 -5.39
N ALA A 33 -10.30 5.55 -4.13
CA ALA A 33 -9.53 4.72 -3.21
C ALA A 33 -10.22 3.37 -2.95
N GLN A 34 -11.54 3.38 -2.75
CA GLN A 34 -12.35 2.18 -2.54
C GLN A 34 -12.26 1.22 -3.71
N ARG A 35 -12.48 1.73 -4.93
CA ARG A 35 -12.36 0.93 -6.16
C ARG A 35 -10.97 0.32 -6.29
N TYR A 36 -9.93 1.08 -5.98
CA TYR A 36 -8.56 0.57 -6.01
C TYR A 36 -8.35 -0.54 -4.97
N MET A 37 -8.83 -0.36 -3.75
CA MET A 37 -8.75 -1.36 -2.69
C MET A 37 -9.44 -2.67 -3.10
N GLU A 38 -10.67 -2.60 -3.61
CA GLU A 38 -11.45 -3.77 -4.03
C GLU A 38 -10.79 -4.52 -5.19
N GLN A 39 -10.22 -3.78 -6.15
CA GLN A 39 -9.59 -4.37 -7.33
C GLN A 39 -8.21 -4.98 -7.05
N ASN A 40 -7.44 -4.38 -6.13
CA ASN A 40 -6.03 -4.71 -5.93
C ASN A 40 -5.74 -5.37 -4.57
N GLY A 41 -6.75 -5.54 -3.72
CA GLY A 41 -6.56 -6.02 -2.35
C GLY A 41 -5.73 -5.05 -1.49
N ALA A 42 -5.82 -3.74 -1.77
CA ALA A 42 -5.01 -2.72 -1.11
C ALA A 42 -5.59 -2.31 0.25
N TYR A 43 -5.80 -3.29 1.14
CA TYR A 43 -6.39 -3.11 2.47
C TYR A 43 -5.58 -2.19 3.39
N ASN A 44 -4.38 -1.79 2.99
CA ASN A 44 -3.62 -0.75 3.68
C ASN A 44 -4.25 0.65 3.54
N LEU A 45 -5.23 0.83 2.66
CA LEU A 45 -6.00 2.07 2.50
C LEU A 45 -7.14 2.19 3.52
N ASP A 46 -7.55 1.06 4.11
CA ASP A 46 -8.54 0.98 5.17
C ASP A 46 -7.80 0.81 6.52
N GLY A 47 -7.63 1.94 7.22
CA GLY A 47 -6.76 2.03 8.38
C GLY A 47 -7.33 1.39 9.64
N ASP A 48 -8.64 1.50 9.84
CA ASP A 48 -9.38 0.97 10.99
C ASP A 48 -10.11 -0.34 10.70
N ARG A 49 -10.08 -0.80 9.43
CA ARG A 49 -10.54 -2.10 8.96
C ARG A 49 -12.04 -2.27 9.05
N ASP A 50 -12.79 -1.20 8.78
CA ASP A 50 -14.25 -1.21 8.77
C ASP A 50 -14.83 -1.52 7.38
N GLY A 51 -13.97 -1.66 6.36
CA GLY A 51 -14.33 -1.92 4.97
C GLY A 51 -14.36 -0.67 4.09
N GLU A 52 -14.12 0.52 4.65
CA GLU A 52 -14.10 1.79 3.93
C GLU A 52 -12.65 2.30 3.75
N ALA A 53 -12.15 2.25 2.52
CA ALA A 53 -10.85 2.81 2.19
C ALA A 53 -10.86 4.33 2.34
N CYS A 54 -9.85 4.89 3.02
CA CYS A 54 -9.59 6.34 3.04
C CYS A 54 -10.82 7.21 3.38
N GLU A 55 -11.55 6.85 4.43
CA GLU A 55 -12.78 7.52 4.95
C GLU A 55 -12.68 9.04 5.14
N CYS A 56 -11.45 9.60 5.18
CA CYS A 56 -11.16 11.02 5.31
C CYS A 56 -11.08 11.79 3.98
N LEU A 57 -11.13 11.12 2.84
CA LEU A 57 -11.19 11.77 1.53
C LEU A 57 -12.61 12.28 1.23
N PRO A 58 -12.77 13.25 0.32
CA PRO A 58 -14.09 13.69 -0.13
C PRO A 58 -15.00 12.51 -0.51
N GLY A 59 -16.22 12.52 0.06
CA GLY A 59 -17.22 11.46 -0.13
C GLY A 59 -17.20 10.35 0.92
N GLY A 60 -16.16 10.26 1.75
CA GLY A 60 -16.07 9.26 2.81
C GLY A 60 -16.86 9.59 4.07
N SER A 61 -17.15 8.57 4.88
CA SER A 61 -18.01 8.65 6.06
C SER A 61 -17.45 9.55 7.18
N LYS A 62 -16.14 9.79 7.21
CA LYS A 62 -15.48 10.69 8.17
C LYS A 62 -15.02 12.00 7.55
N TYR A 63 -15.33 12.28 6.29
CA TYR A 63 -14.87 13.49 5.63
C TYR A 63 -15.22 14.75 6.44
N GLY A 64 -14.21 15.57 6.75
CA GLY A 64 -14.36 16.80 7.54
C GLY A 64 -14.49 16.62 9.07
N SER A 65 -14.56 15.39 9.56
CA SER A 65 -14.59 15.11 11.00
C SER A 65 -13.26 15.47 11.68
N SER A 66 -13.26 15.54 13.01
CA SER A 66 -12.04 15.80 13.79
C SER A 66 -11.03 14.64 13.74
N ILE A 67 -11.47 13.40 13.49
CA ILE A 67 -10.57 12.25 13.40
C ILE A 67 -9.63 12.35 12.19
N CYS A 68 -10.06 13.04 11.13
CA CYS A 68 -9.31 13.26 9.89
C CYS A 68 -8.32 14.44 9.94
N ARG A 69 -8.22 15.15 11.06
CA ARG A 69 -7.34 16.33 11.24
C ARG A 69 -6.07 16.01 12.04
N ARG A 70 -5.71 14.73 12.14
CA ARG A 70 -4.54 14.26 12.90
C ARG A 70 -3.25 14.43 12.12
#